data_AF-A0A925UT04-F1
#
_entry.id   AF-A0A925UT04-F1
#
_cell.length_a   1.000
_cell.length_b   1.000
_cell.length_c   1.000
_cell.angle_alpha   90.00
_cell.angle_beta   90.00
_cell.angle_gamma   90.00
#
_symmetry.space_group_name_H-M   'P 1'
#
loop_
_entity.id
_entity.type
_entity.pdbx_description
1 polymer ?
#
loop_
_entity_poly.entity_id
_entity_poly.type
_entity_poly.pdbx_seq_one_letter_code
_entity_poly.pdbx_strand_id
1 'polypeptide(L)' 'MGGEVSLMVNTPSLTETSESEAARIRRACIEVGVPCVTSIDTAAALIKALDVFSDPSRASCLRLEEYFQPA' A
#
# COMPACT_ATOMS: atom_id res chain seq x y z
N MET A 1 12.45 5.00 20.22
CA MET A 1 11.33 4.05 20.17
C MET A 1 10.64 4.26 18.84
N GLY A 2 10.65 3.26 17.96
CA GLY A 2 10.15 3.32 16.59
C GLY A 2 10.63 2.08 15.85
N GLY A 3 9.76 1.42 15.08
CA GLY A 3 10.09 0.20 14.33
C GLY A 3 9.27 -1.06 14.69
N GLU A 4 8.36 -0.99 15.65
CA GLU A 4 7.47 -2.13 15.97
C GLU A 4 6.43 -2.40 14.87
N VAL A 5 6.09 -1.36 14.10
CA VAL A 5 5.15 -1.44 12.97
C VAL A 5 5.89 -1.09 11.69
N SER A 6 5.84 -1.98 10.70
CA SER A 6 6.48 -1.79 9.38
C SER A 6 5.49 -1.37 8.28
N LEU A 7 4.19 -1.53 8.52
CA LEU A 7 3.11 -1.21 7.57
C LEU A 7 1.79 -1.05 8.33
N MET A 8 0.97 -0.07 7.96
CA MET A 8 -0.40 0.09 8.45
C MET A 8 -1.41 -0.17 7.32
N VAL A 9 -2.46 -0.95 7.60
CA VAL A 9 -3.65 -1.06 6.75
C VAL A 9 -4.81 -0.40 7.48
N ASN A 10 -5.22 0.78 7.01
CA ASN A 10 -6.27 1.59 7.63
C ASN A 10 -7.34 1.97 6.59
N THR A 11 -8.29 1.07 6.37
CA THR A 11 -9.40 1.28 5.43
C THR A 11 -10.47 2.21 6.01
N PRO A 12 -11.19 2.97 5.18
CA PRO A 12 -12.29 3.81 5.62
C PRO A 12 -13.33 3.06 6.46
N SER A 13 -13.81 3.73 7.50
CA SER A 13 -14.95 3.34 8.32
C SER A 13 -16.22 4.04 7.82
N LEU A 14 -17.37 3.45 8.11
CA LEU A 14 -18.69 4.02 7.79
C LEU A 14 -19.12 5.12 8.78
N THR A 15 -18.36 5.35 9.85
CA THR A 15 -18.72 6.30 10.91
C THR A 15 -17.73 7.46 11.00
N GLU A 16 -18.25 8.69 11.06
CA GLU A 16 -17.43 9.91 11.13
C GLU A 16 -16.50 9.93 12.35
N THR A 17 -16.98 9.45 13.50
CA THR A 17 -16.18 9.37 14.72
C THR A 17 -14.94 8.48 14.53
N SER A 18 -15.10 7.34 13.87
CA SER A 18 -13.97 6.46 13.55
C SER A 18 -13.04 7.09 12.52
N GLU A 19 -13.58 7.85 11.56
CA GLU A 19 -12.78 8.53 10.53
C GLU A 19 -11.87 9.62 11.09
N SER A 20 -12.32 10.36 12.10
CA SER A 20 -11.49 11.38 12.78
C SER A 20 -10.24 10.75 13.39
N GLU A 21 -10.40 9.65 14.13
CA GLU A 21 -9.26 8.94 14.73
C GLU A 21 -8.40 8.25 13.66
N ALA A 22 -9.02 7.66 12.63
CA ALA A 22 -8.31 7.09 11.49
C ALA A 22 -7.46 8.14 10.74
N ALA A 23 -7.94 9.38 10.60
CA ALA A 23 -7.16 10.47 9.99
C ALA A 23 -5.91 10.81 10.82
N ARG A 24 -6.02 10.82 12.16
CA ARG A 24 -4.87 11.02 13.07
C ARG A 24 -3.85 9.90 12.93
N ILE A 25 -4.31 8.64 12.86
CA ILE A 25 -3.44 7.48 12.65
C ILE A 25 -2.70 7.55 11.31
N ARG A 26 -3.42 7.83 10.21
CA ARG A 26 -2.82 7.98 8.87
C ARG A 26 -1.75 9.07 8.84
N ARG A 27 -2.02 10.21 9.49
CA ARG A 27 -1.05 11.30 9.63
C ARG A 27 0.20 10.86 10.40
N ALA A 28 0.02 10.21 11.55
CA ALA A 28 1.13 9.71 12.36
C ALA A 28 2.01 8.73 11.55
N CYS A 29 1.40 7.83 10.76
CA CYS A 29 2.14 6.91 9.89
C CYS A 29 3.07 7.65 8.91
N ILE A 30 2.57 8.69 8.25
CA ILE A 30 3.37 9.51 7.33
C ILE A 30 4.50 10.23 8.07
N GLU A 31 4.21 10.84 9.22
CA GLU A 31 5.19 11.60 10.03
C GLU A 31 6.35 10.72 10.53
N VAL A 32 6.11 9.41 10.75
CA VAL A 32 7.14 8.46 11.21
C VAL A 32 7.69 7.56 10.10
N GLY A 33 7.25 7.74 8.84
CA GLY A 33 7.73 6.96 7.70
C GLY A 33 7.20 5.52 7.63
N VAL A 34 6.09 5.22 8.32
CA VAL A 34 5.38 3.94 8.18
C VAL A 34 4.41 4.04 6.99
N PRO A 35 4.53 3.18 5.95
CA PRO A 35 3.58 3.18 4.84
C PRO A 35 2.16 2.88 5.35
N CYS A 36 1.17 3.61 4.83
CA CYS A 36 -0.23 3.43 5.20
C CYS A 36 -1.09 3.16 3.97
N VAL A 37 -1.72 1.99 3.94
CA VAL A 37 -2.61 1.55 2.85
C VAL A 37 -4.06 1.74 3.28
N THR A 38 -4.85 2.45 2.49
CA THR A 38 -6.24 2.80 2.83
C THR A 38 -7.30 2.07 2.00
N SER A 39 -6.89 1.11 1.17
CA SER A 39 -7.79 0.28 0.38
C SER A 39 -7.43 -1.19 0.57
N ILE A 40 -8.46 -2.02 0.78
CA ILE A 40 -8.27 -3.47 0.92
C ILE A 40 -7.75 -4.08 -0.38
N ASP A 41 -8.18 -3.58 -1.53
CA ASP A 41 -7.73 -4.07 -2.84
C ASP A 41 -6.25 -3.73 -3.06
N THR A 42 -5.80 -2.56 -2.59
CA THR A 42 -4.39 -2.19 -2.61
C THR A 42 -3.55 -3.05 -1.67
N ALA A 43 -4.08 -3.39 -0.48
CA ALA A 43 -3.40 -4.31 0.43
C ALA A 43 -3.25 -5.71 -0.20
N ALA A 44 -4.29 -6.20 -0.89
CA ALA A 44 -4.23 -7.46 -1.62
C ALA A 44 -3.23 -7.43 -2.79
N ALA A 45 -3.16 -6.31 -3.53
CA ALA A 45 -2.16 -6.12 -4.58
C ALA A 45 -0.73 -6.09 -4.01
N LEU A 46 -0.53 -5.47 -2.84
CA LEU A 46 0.76 -5.45 -2.16
C LEU A 46 1.23 -6.86 -1.80
N ILE A 47 0.35 -7.73 -1.28
CA ILE A 47 0.68 -9.12 -0.98
C ILE A 47 1.23 -9.84 -2.23
N LYS A 48 0.57 -9.68 -3.38
CA LYS A 48 1.06 -10.25 -4.66
C LYS A 48 2.41 -9.67 -5.07
N ALA A 49 2.64 -8.39 -4.79
CA ALA A 49 3.91 -7.74 -5.09
C ALA A 49 5.05 -8.23 -4.18
N LEU A 50 4.77 -8.69 -2.95
CA LEU A 50 5.80 -9.24 -2.04
C LEU A 50 6.51 -10.47 -2.62
N ASP A 51 5.79 -11.31 -3.39
CA ASP A 51 6.38 -12.46 -4.08
C ASP A 51 7.41 -12.06 -5.15
N VAL A 52 7.21 -10.91 -5.79
CA VAL A 52 8.16 -10.33 -6.76
C VAL A 52 9.24 -9.53 -6.04
N PHE A 53 8.92 -8.89 -4.91
CA PHE A 53 9.89 -8.17 -4.10
C PHE A 53 10.96 -9.09 -3.51
N SER A 54 10.57 -10.29 -3.07
CA SER A 54 11.49 -11.30 -2.53
C SER A 54 12.45 -11.89 -3.58
N ASP A 55 12.06 -11.87 -4.86
CA ASP A 55 12.91 -12.26 -5.99
C ASP A 55 12.74 -11.25 -7.14
N PRO A 56 13.53 -10.16 -7.14
CA PRO A 56 13.42 -9.10 -8.14
C PRO A 56 13.68 -9.56 -9.58
N SER A 57 14.31 -10.73 -9.79
CA SER A 57 14.51 -11.28 -11.13
C SER A 57 13.18 -11.64 -11.83
N ARG A 58 12.10 -11.78 -11.05
CA ARG A 58 10.73 -12.02 -11.53
C ARG A 58 10.04 -10.74 -12.01
N ALA A 59 10.62 -9.56 -11.78
CA ALA A 59 10.10 -8.31 -12.30
C ALA A 59 10.61 -8.07 -13.72
N SER A 60 9.73 -7.63 -14.62
CA SER A 60 10.09 -7.10 -15.93
C SER A 60 9.53 -5.70 -16.11
N CYS A 61 10.26 -4.86 -16.82
CA CYS A 61 9.83 -3.52 -17.21
C CYS A 61 9.83 -3.50 -18.72
N LEU A 62 8.64 -3.43 -19.32
CA LEU A 62 8.51 -3.24 -20.76
C LEU A 62 8.31 -1.76 -21.05
N ARG A 63 8.63 -1.34 -22.27
CA ARG A 63 8.25 -0.03 -22.77
C ARG A 63 6.73 0.05 -22.84
N LEU A 64 6.17 1.25 -22.69
CA LEU A 64 4.71 1.42 -22.62
C LEU A 64 4.02 0.83 -23.86
N GLU A 65 4.60 1.03 -25.04
CA GLU A 65 4.12 0.49 -26.31
C GLU A 65 4.10 -1.05 -26.36
N GLU A 66 4.93 -1.74 -25.58
CA GLU A 66 4.97 -3.21 -25.55
C GLU A 66 3.82 -3.80 -24.72
N TYR A 67 3.18 -3.01 -23.86
CA TYR A 67 1.97 -3.44 -23.13
C TYR A 67 0.69 -3.33 -23.98
N PHE A 68 0.71 -2.53 -25.05
CA PHE A 68 -0.44 -2.36 -25.94
C PHE A 68 -0.23 -3.19 -27.21
N GLN A 69 -0.97 -4.30 -27.34
CA GLN A 69 -1.15 -4.91 -28.66
C GLN A 69 -2.34 -4.23 -29.35
N PRO A 70 -2.16 -3.61 -30.54
CA PRO A 70 -3.29 -3.13 -31.32
C PRO A 70 -4.25 -4.28 -31.60
N ALA A 71 -5.55 -4.01 -31.47
CA ALA A 71 -6.62 -4.94 -31.82
C ALA A 71 -6.61 -5.28 -33.33
#